data_AF-A0A7V4JMK1-F1
#
_entry.id   AF-A0A7V4JMK1-F1
#
_cell.length_a   1.000
_cell.length_b   1.000
_cell.length_c   1.000
_cell.angle_alpha   90.00
_cell.angle_beta   90.00
_cell.angle_gamma   90.00
#
_symmetry.space_group_name_H-M   'P 1'
#
loop_
_entity.id
_entity.type
_entity.pdbx_description
1 polymer ?
#
loop_
_entity_poly.entity_id
_entity_poly.type
_entity_poly.pdbx_seq_one_letter_code
_entity_poly.pdbx_strand_id
1 'polypeptide(L)'
;EEVRTALMKADGVVVEDDPKNYRYPMPLFVAGKDPVYVGRIRKDITNPKGITFFCVGDQIKKGAALNAVQIAEYLVKNRLLK
;
A
#
# COMPACT_ATOMS: atom_id res chain seq x y z
N GLU A 1 1.93 -13.65 -10.11
CA GLU A 1 0.50 -13.36 -10.32
C GLU A 1 -0.33 -13.38 -9.04
N GLU A 2 -0.44 -14.48 -8.29
CA GLU A 2 -1.30 -14.53 -7.07
C GLU A 2 -1.06 -13.39 -6.07
N VAL A 3 0.21 -13.09 -5.77
CA VAL A 3 0.59 -11.96 -4.89
C VAL A 3 0.09 -10.62 -5.43
N ARG A 4 0.21 -10.38 -6.75
CA ARG A 4 -0.24 -9.15 -7.39
C ARG A 4 -1.76 -9.03 -7.25
N THR A 5 -2.49 -10.11 -7.51
CA THR A 5 -3.95 -10.17 -7.34
C THR A 5 -4.37 -9.94 -5.89
N ALA A 6 -3.64 -10.49 -4.92
CA ALA A 6 -3.92 -10.28 -3.50
C ALA A 6 -3.74 -8.80 -3.12
N LEU A 7 -2.65 -8.16 -3.56
CA LEU A 7 -2.39 -6.74 -3.33
C LEU A 7 -3.42 -5.83 -4.01
N MET A 8 -3.87 -6.16 -5.22
CA MET A 8 -4.92 -5.42 -5.93
C MET A 8 -6.28 -5.47 -5.22
N LYS A 9 -6.54 -6.52 -4.42
CA LYS A 9 -7.77 -6.69 -3.65
C LYS A 9 -7.69 -6.11 -2.24
N ALA A 10 -6.52 -5.68 -1.79
CA ALA A 10 -6.34 -5.14 -0.45
C ALA A 10 -6.85 -3.70 -0.37
N ASP A 11 -7.72 -3.42 0.58
CA ASP A 11 -8.28 -2.08 0.77
C ASP A 11 -7.18 -1.06 1.07
N GLY A 12 -7.23 0.07 0.36
CA GLY A 12 -6.24 1.16 0.51
C GLY A 12 -4.89 0.88 -0.14
N VAL A 13 -4.74 -0.20 -0.92
CA VAL A 13 -3.55 -0.49 -1.71
C VAL A 13 -3.82 -0.26 -3.20
N VAL A 14 -2.88 0.39 -3.88
CA VAL A 14 -2.88 0.55 -5.34
C VAL A 14 -1.65 -0.13 -5.91
N VAL A 15 -1.84 -1.05 -6.86
CA VAL A 15 -0.72 -1.68 -7.56
C VAL A 15 -0.33 -0.85 -8.77
N GLU A 16 0.90 -0.33 -8.75
CA GLU A 16 1.56 0.34 -9.87
C GLU A 16 2.81 -0.46 -10.22
N ASP A 17 2.69 -1.43 -11.14
CA ASP A 17 3.76 -2.41 -11.39
C ASP A 17 3.89 -2.68 -12.90
N ASP A 18 4.44 -1.72 -13.63
CA ASP A 18 4.83 -1.89 -15.03
C ASP A 18 6.26 -1.35 -15.27
N PRO A 19 7.29 -2.09 -14.81
CA PRO A 19 8.68 -1.65 -14.93
C PRO A 19 9.17 -1.53 -16.38
N LYS A 20 8.52 -2.23 -17.34
CA LYS A 20 8.88 -2.17 -18.76
C LYS A 20 8.63 -0.78 -19.35
N ASN A 21 7.62 -0.09 -18.84
CA ASN A 21 7.27 1.28 -19.22
C ASN A 21 7.68 2.31 -18.15
N TYR A 22 8.63 1.97 -17.27
CA TYR A 22 9.10 2.83 -16.17
C TYR A 22 8.01 3.31 -15.20
N ARG A 23 6.94 2.53 -15.04
CA ARG A 23 5.84 2.83 -14.12
C ARG A 23 5.94 1.98 -12.88
N TYR A 24 6.30 2.62 -11.78
CA TYR A 24 6.37 2.04 -10.43
C TYR A 24 6.21 3.16 -9.40
N PRO A 25 5.88 2.84 -8.14
CA PRO A 25 5.59 3.86 -7.15
C PRO A 25 6.80 4.76 -6.93
N MET A 26 6.57 6.07 -6.86
CA MET A 26 7.61 7.06 -6.58
C MET A 26 7.12 8.04 -5.52
N PRO A 27 7.90 8.34 -4.47
CA PRO A 27 7.48 9.24 -3.39
C PRO A 27 6.96 10.59 -3.90
N LEU A 28 7.63 11.15 -4.91
CA LEU A 28 7.25 12.42 -5.52
C LEU A 28 5.80 12.43 -6.05
N PHE A 29 5.32 11.32 -6.61
CA PHE A 29 3.97 11.23 -7.19
C PHE A 29 2.91 10.74 -6.23
N VAL A 30 3.31 10.24 -5.06
CA VAL A 30 2.42 9.66 -4.04
C VAL A 30 2.12 10.64 -2.91
N ALA A 31 3.00 11.62 -2.68
CA ALA A 31 2.75 12.69 -1.71
C ALA A 31 1.35 13.33 -1.92
N GLY A 32 0.64 13.57 -0.83
CA GLY A 32 -0.72 14.10 -0.78
C GLY A 32 -1.83 13.06 -0.98
N LYS A 33 -1.51 11.86 -1.47
CA LYS A 33 -2.50 10.81 -1.75
C LYS A 33 -2.75 9.93 -0.52
N ASP A 34 -3.96 9.37 -0.48
CA ASP A 34 -4.44 8.56 0.63
C ASP A 34 -4.04 7.07 0.55
N PRO A 35 -3.97 6.42 -0.63
CA PRO A 35 -3.57 5.01 -0.72
C PRO A 35 -2.07 4.77 -0.53
N VAL A 36 -1.71 3.53 -0.21
CA VAL A 36 -0.33 3.03 -0.33
C VAL A 36 -0.15 2.41 -1.72
N TYR A 37 0.87 2.85 -2.43
CA TYR A 37 1.22 2.34 -3.74
C TYR A 37 2.27 1.23 -3.63
N VAL A 38 2.07 0.13 -4.34
CA VAL A 38 2.96 -1.04 -4.33
C VAL A 38 3.35 -1.42 -5.75
N GLY A 39 4.63 -1.70 -5.97
CA GLY A 39 5.15 -2.13 -7.27
C GLY A 39 6.50 -2.85 -7.14
N ARG A 40 7.18 -3.07 -8.28
CA ARG A 40 8.43 -3.84 -8.35
C ARG A 40 8.29 -5.24 -7.74
N ILE A 41 7.11 -5.83 -7.87
CA ILE A 41 6.73 -7.09 -7.23
C ILE A 41 7.44 -8.24 -7.94
N ARG A 42 8.22 -9.03 -7.19
CA ARG A 42 8.97 -10.17 -7.73
C ARG A 42 9.21 -11.21 -6.64
N LYS A 43 9.56 -12.43 -7.07
CA LYS A 43 10.10 -13.44 -6.15
C LYS A 43 11.44 -12.95 -5.60
N ASP A 44 11.70 -13.26 -4.34
CA ASP A 44 13.01 -13.04 -3.74
C ASP A 44 14.08 -13.90 -4.44
N ILE A 45 15.33 -13.43 -4.43
CA ILE A 45 16.45 -14.10 -5.11
C ILE A 45 17.13 -15.16 -4.25
N THR A 46 16.94 -15.13 -2.93
CA THR A 46 17.59 -16.04 -1.97
C THR A 46 16.62 -17.00 -1.31
N ASN A 47 15.37 -16.58 -1.09
CA ASN A 47 14.35 -17.36 -0.42
C ASN A 47 13.27 -17.84 -1.41
N PRO A 48 13.10 -19.17 -1.62
CA PRO A 48 12.07 -19.72 -2.50
C PRO A 48 10.63 -19.33 -2.14
N LYS A 49 10.38 -18.97 -0.89
CA LYS A 49 9.08 -18.49 -0.38
C LYS A 49 9.04 -16.97 -0.18
N GLY A 50 10.12 -16.26 -0.50
CA GLY A 50 10.24 -14.82 -0.33
C GLY A 50 9.62 -14.04 -1.49
N ILE A 51 9.07 -12.88 -1.16
CA ILE A 51 8.56 -11.90 -2.12
C ILE A 51 9.23 -10.56 -1.82
N THR A 52 9.74 -9.90 -2.85
CA THR A 52 10.27 -8.54 -2.76
C THR A 52 9.37 -7.58 -3.51
N PHE A 53 9.07 -6.43 -2.91
CA PHE A 53 8.29 -5.36 -3.53
C PHE A 53 8.77 -4.01 -3.00
N PHE A 54 8.31 -2.93 -3.65
CA PHE A 54 8.53 -1.56 -3.23
C PHE A 54 7.18 -0.93 -2.87
N CYS A 55 7.09 -0.32 -1.68
CA CYS A 55 5.89 0.36 -1.21
C CYS A 55 6.17 1.83 -0.92
N VAL A 56 5.21 2.68 -1.25
CA VAL A 56 5.30 4.13 -1.11
C VAL A 56 3.95 4.66 -0.66
N GLY A 57 3.94 5.52 0.36
CA GLY A 57 2.77 6.23 0.84
C GLY A 57 3.17 7.60 1.37
N ASP A 58 2.20 8.51 1.51
CA ASP A 58 2.42 9.77 2.21
C ASP A 58 2.52 9.51 3.72
N GLN A 59 3.68 9.84 4.30
CA GLN A 59 3.98 9.58 5.70
C GLN A 59 3.21 10.49 6.68
N ILE A 60 2.80 11.69 6.25
CA ILE A 60 2.05 12.64 7.08
C ILE A 60 0.55 12.30 7.05
N LYS A 61 0.04 11.89 5.87
CA LYS A 61 -1.36 11.46 5.71
C LYS A 61 -1.55 10.00 6.10
N LYS A 62 -1.36 9.06 5.18
CA LYS A 62 -1.62 7.64 5.44
C LYS A 62 -0.72 7.07 6.53
N GLY A 63 0.49 7.60 6.68
CA GLY A 63 1.40 7.22 7.77
C GLY A 63 1.02 7.76 9.16
N ALA A 64 0.18 8.80 9.24
CA ALA A 64 -0.20 9.41 10.52
C ALA A 64 -1.67 9.87 10.56
N ALA A 65 -1.97 11.05 10.00
CA ALA A 65 -3.26 11.73 10.22
C ALA A 65 -4.47 10.92 9.70
N LEU A 66 -4.41 10.44 8.46
CA LEU A 66 -5.50 9.66 7.88
C LEU A 66 -5.68 8.32 8.60
N ASN A 67 -4.57 7.69 9.01
CA ASN A 67 -4.66 6.42 9.75
C ASN A 67 -5.34 6.62 11.11
N ALA A 68 -5.03 7.71 11.82
CA ALA A 68 -5.70 8.03 13.09
C ALA A 68 -7.21 8.24 12.90
N VAL A 69 -7.62 8.97 11.86
CA VAL A 69 -9.04 9.17 11.53
C VAL A 69 -9.72 7.84 11.18
N GLN A 70 -9.11 7.02 10.34
CA GLN A 70 -9.66 5.70 9.95
C GLN A 70 -9.80 4.75 11.13
N ILE A 71 -8.87 4.77 12.09
CA ILE A 71 -9.01 4.03 13.35
C ILE A 71 -10.21 4.54 14.13
N ALA A 72 -10.38 5.87 14.27
CA ALA A 72 -11.53 6.44 14.96
C ALA A 72 -12.87 6.07 14.27
N GLU A 73 -12.94 6.17 12.94
CA GLU A 73 -14.09 5.74 12.14
C GLU A 73 -14.42 4.26 12.37
N TYR A 74 -13.41 3.40 12.41
CA TYR A 74 -13.58 1.98 12.72
C TYR A 74 -14.17 1.77 14.12
N LEU A 75 -13.67 2.48 15.14
CA LEU A 75 -14.17 2.38 16.51
C LEU A 75 -15.65 2.80 16.59
N VAL A 76 -16.01 3.91 15.93
CA VAL A 76 -17.41 4.37 15.85
C VAL A 76 -18.29 3.33 15.15
N LYS A 77 -17.88 2.86 13.97
CA LYS A 77 -18.62 1.89 13.16
C LYS A 77 -18.90 0.59 13.92
N ASN A 78 -17.93 0.14 14.72
CA ASN A 78 -18.03 -1.10 15.49
C ASN A 78 -18.53 -0.89 16.93
N ARG A 79 -18.96 0.33 17.30
CA ARG A 79 -19.47 0.68 18.64
C ARG A 79 -18.48 0.31 19.76
N LEU A 80 -17.19 0.57 19.53
CA LEU A 80 -16.10 0.29 20.47
C LEU A 80 -15.71 1.50 21.33
N LEU A 81 -16.44 2.61 21.18
CA LEU A 81 -16.30 3.77 22.05
C LEU A 81 -17.00 3.50 23.38
N LYS A 82 -16.36 3.87 24.49
CA LYS A 82 -16.91 3.77 25.84
C LYS A 82 -17.83 4.95 26.15
#